data_AF-A0A965PEV6-F1
#
_entry.id   AF-A0A965PEV6-F1
#
_cell.length_a   1.000
_cell.length_b   1.000
_cell.length_c   1.000
_cell.angle_alpha   90.00
_cell.angle_beta   90.00
_cell.angle_gamma   90.00
#
_symmetry.space_group_name_H-M   'P 1'
#
loop_
_entity.id
_entity.type
_entity.pdbx_description
1 polymer ?
#
loop_
_entity_poly.entity_id
_entity_poly.type
_entity_poly.pdbx_seq_one_letter_code
_entity_poly.pdbx_strand_id
1 'polypeptide(L)'
;MTPQKIVDTARKYLGQTEKNNNSGWIDPTFEAKMKAVGWQIGHSWCCYFTELVAVEAFAGDADKVQSFKHLFQASCTATYANFSGSSKFKVGKVPKVGALIVWRLGQGWKGHIGIVEEVGDAWIKTIEGNTNDQGGREGIEVARKRRMYAWTNGPGLNLVGFIYLV
;
A
#
# COMPACT_ATOMS: atom_id res chain seq x y z
N MET A 1 4.95 6.27 -17.42
CA MET A 1 4.34 5.29 -16.50
C MET A 1 2.82 5.39 -16.60
N THR A 2 2.06 4.29 -16.54
CA THR A 2 0.59 4.32 -16.55
C THR A 2 0.04 3.82 -15.22
N PRO A 3 -1.20 4.24 -14.82
CA PRO A 3 -1.84 3.68 -13.64
C PRO A 3 -1.99 2.16 -13.71
N GLN A 4 -2.27 1.61 -14.91
CA GLN A 4 -2.42 0.17 -15.11
C GLN A 4 -1.13 -0.60 -14.82
N LYS A 5 0.04 -0.04 -15.13
CA LYS A 5 1.32 -0.70 -14.85
C LYS A 5 1.56 -0.90 -13.35
N ILE A 6 1.10 0.03 -12.51
CA ILE A 6 1.17 -0.09 -11.04
C ILE A 6 0.30 -1.27 -10.59
N VAL A 7 -0.93 -1.35 -11.10
CA VAL A 7 -1.86 -2.44 -10.80
C VAL A 7 -1.32 -3.79 -11.27
N ASP A 8 -0.80 -3.86 -12.49
CA ASP A 8 -0.25 -5.11 -13.04
C ASP A 8 1.00 -5.57 -12.28
N THR A 9 1.82 -4.65 -11.77
CA THR A 9 2.92 -5.00 -10.86
C THR A 9 2.39 -5.57 -9.55
N ALA A 10 1.37 -4.94 -8.93
CA ALA A 10 0.76 -5.46 -7.71
C ALA A 10 0.17 -6.87 -7.88
N ARG A 11 -0.50 -7.13 -9.02
CA ARG A 11 -1.14 -8.42 -9.32
C ARG A 11 -0.18 -9.60 -9.32
N LYS A 12 1.09 -9.40 -9.63
CA LYS A 12 2.12 -10.46 -9.63
C LYS A 12 2.33 -11.07 -8.25
N TYR A 13 1.95 -10.35 -7.20
CA TYR A 13 2.15 -10.76 -5.81
C TYR A 13 0.89 -11.33 -5.17
N LEU A 14 -0.25 -11.39 -5.88
CA LEU A 14 -1.48 -11.97 -5.33
C LEU A 14 -1.26 -13.41 -4.85
N GLY A 15 -1.68 -13.70 -3.62
CA GLY A 15 -1.49 -15.01 -2.98
C GLY A 15 -0.12 -15.18 -2.31
N GLN A 16 0.74 -14.16 -2.32
CA GLN A 16 1.98 -14.19 -1.56
C GLN A 16 1.67 -14.17 -0.06
N THR A 17 2.06 -15.23 0.67
CA THR A 17 1.74 -15.42 2.09
C THR A 17 3.00 -15.41 2.95
N GLU A 18 2.96 -14.70 4.08
CA GLU A 18 4.01 -14.71 5.08
C GLU A 18 4.04 -16.03 5.86
N LYS A 19 5.13 -16.26 6.61
CA LYS A 19 5.24 -17.43 7.50
C LYS A 19 4.21 -17.38 8.62
N ASN A 20 4.33 -16.36 9.48
CA ASN A 20 3.39 -15.95 10.55
C ASN A 20 4.02 -14.78 11.34
N ASN A 21 3.19 -13.93 11.97
CA ASN A 21 3.62 -12.85 12.87
C ASN A 21 4.68 -11.92 12.26
N ASN A 22 4.55 -11.56 10.97
CA ASN A 22 5.52 -10.72 10.28
C ASN A 22 6.98 -11.25 10.40
N SER A 23 7.18 -12.57 10.34
CA SER A 23 8.51 -13.20 10.47
C SER A 23 9.21 -13.47 9.13
N GLY A 24 8.64 -13.00 8.02
CA GLY A 24 9.19 -13.16 6.67
C GLY A 24 8.31 -14.06 5.81
N TRP A 25 8.85 -14.54 4.69
CA TRP A 25 8.07 -15.29 3.69
C TRP A 25 8.72 -16.64 3.38
N ILE A 26 7.89 -17.58 2.92
CA ILE A 26 8.38 -18.85 2.40
C ILE A 26 9.11 -18.64 1.08
N ASP A 27 8.64 -17.72 0.24
CA ASP A 27 9.34 -17.31 -0.98
C ASP A 27 10.55 -16.42 -0.63
N PRO A 28 11.79 -16.90 -0.80
CA PRO A 28 12.98 -16.11 -0.51
C PRO A 28 13.15 -14.93 -1.47
N THR A 29 12.59 -15.00 -2.68
CA THR A 29 12.65 -13.90 -3.66
C THR A 29 11.79 -12.74 -3.18
N PHE A 30 10.56 -13.02 -2.72
CA PHE A 30 9.71 -11.99 -2.14
C PHE A 30 10.31 -11.40 -0.87
N GLU A 31 10.87 -12.24 0.02
CA GLU A 31 11.53 -11.75 1.24
C GLU A 31 12.72 -10.83 0.91
N ALA A 32 13.55 -11.17 -0.08
CA ALA A 32 14.66 -10.32 -0.52
C ALA A 32 14.16 -8.97 -1.05
N LYS A 33 13.08 -8.96 -1.82
CA LYS A 33 12.46 -7.73 -2.34
C LYS A 33 11.89 -6.85 -1.23
N MET A 34 11.20 -7.44 -0.26
CA MET A 34 10.66 -6.72 0.90
C MET A 34 11.79 -6.12 1.75
N LYS A 35 12.87 -6.87 1.99
CA LYS A 35 14.07 -6.34 2.67
C LYS A 35 14.73 -5.20 1.89
N ALA A 36 14.73 -5.26 0.56
CA ALA A 36 15.31 -4.21 -0.29
C ALA A 36 14.56 -2.86 -0.18
N VAL A 37 13.27 -2.89 0.13
CA VAL A 37 12.48 -1.68 0.48
C VAL A 37 12.46 -1.39 1.98
N GLY A 38 13.36 -2.01 2.75
CA GLY A 38 13.58 -1.68 4.16
C GLY A 38 12.66 -2.38 5.16
N TRP A 39 11.93 -3.42 4.75
CA TRP A 39 11.16 -4.23 5.69
C TRP A 39 12.07 -4.94 6.70
N GLN A 40 11.62 -5.00 7.96
CA GLN A 40 12.31 -5.66 9.06
C GLN A 40 11.37 -6.67 9.75
N ILE A 41 11.96 -7.71 10.34
CA ILE A 41 11.21 -8.74 11.07
C ILE A 41 10.36 -8.08 12.16
N GLY A 42 9.09 -8.45 12.23
CA GLY A 42 8.10 -7.91 13.17
C GLY A 42 7.36 -6.67 12.67
N HIS A 43 7.79 -6.04 11.59
CA HIS A 43 7.07 -4.90 11.02
C HIS A 43 5.85 -5.35 10.21
N SER A 44 4.72 -4.69 10.44
CA SER A 44 3.60 -4.71 9.50
C SER A 44 4.07 -4.27 8.11
N TRP A 45 3.63 -4.97 7.08
CA TRP A 45 4.26 -4.88 5.75
C TRP A 45 3.38 -4.32 4.64
N CYS A 46 2.18 -3.80 4.96
CA CYS A 46 1.30 -3.17 3.97
C CYS A 46 1.96 -1.97 3.26
N CYS A 47 2.63 -1.10 4.02
CA CYS A 47 3.34 0.05 3.46
C CYS A 47 4.56 -0.33 2.61
N TYR A 48 5.39 -1.25 3.13
CA TYR A 48 6.52 -1.80 2.39
C TYR A 48 6.09 -2.49 1.09
N PHE A 49 4.96 -3.20 1.10
CA PHE A 49 4.42 -3.81 -0.11
C PHE A 49 4.06 -2.75 -1.17
N THR A 50 3.39 -1.66 -0.78
CA THR A 50 3.07 -0.59 -1.72
C THR A 50 4.31 0.16 -2.22
N GLU A 51 5.35 0.28 -1.40
CA GLU A 51 6.66 0.79 -1.82
C GLU A 51 7.32 -0.14 -2.84
N LEU A 52 7.37 -1.44 -2.58
CA LEU A 52 7.89 -2.45 -3.51
C LEU A 52 7.21 -2.36 -4.87
N VAL A 53 5.88 -2.31 -4.88
CA VAL A 53 5.12 -2.16 -6.13
C VAL A 53 5.46 -0.84 -6.83
N ALA A 54 5.57 0.27 -6.10
CA ALA A 54 5.94 1.56 -6.68
C ALA A 54 7.35 1.52 -7.28
N VAL A 55 8.35 1.01 -6.56
CA VAL A 55 9.74 0.89 -7.04
C VAL A 55 9.80 0.03 -8.30
N GLU A 56 9.15 -1.14 -8.32
CA GLU A 56 9.17 -2.02 -9.49
C GLU A 56 8.37 -1.48 -10.67
N ALA A 57 7.21 -0.85 -10.42
CA ALA A 57 6.45 -0.23 -11.48
C ALA A 57 7.25 0.89 -12.15
N PHE A 58 8.01 1.67 -11.37
CA PHE A 58 8.80 2.81 -11.83
C PHE A 58 10.29 2.52 -12.06
N ALA A 59 10.71 1.26 -12.23
CA ALA A 59 12.13 0.90 -12.35
C ALA A 59 12.91 1.62 -13.48
N GLY A 60 12.22 2.13 -14.51
CA GLY A 60 12.81 2.95 -15.58
C GLY A 60 12.86 4.45 -15.32
N ASP A 61 12.43 4.92 -14.13
CA ASP A 61 12.37 6.33 -13.73
C ASP A 61 13.15 6.50 -12.42
N ALA A 62 14.48 6.66 -12.56
CA ALA A 62 15.41 6.73 -11.44
C ALA A 62 15.09 7.88 -10.47
N ASP A 63 14.62 9.02 -10.99
CA ASP A 63 14.28 10.19 -10.17
C ASP A 63 13.06 9.94 -9.28
N LYS A 64 12.03 9.27 -9.80
CA LYS A 64 10.88 8.85 -8.98
C LYS A 64 11.27 7.77 -7.98
N VAL A 65 12.02 6.75 -8.41
CA VAL A 65 12.49 5.68 -7.52
C VAL A 65 13.33 6.24 -6.37
N GLN A 66 14.21 7.20 -6.65
CA GLN A 66 15.00 7.86 -5.60
C GLN A 66 14.11 8.67 -4.65
N SER A 67 13.05 9.30 -5.15
CA SER A 67 12.10 10.03 -4.31
C SER A 67 11.33 9.09 -3.37
N PHE A 68 10.97 7.88 -3.84
CA PHE A 68 10.24 6.90 -3.03
C PHE A 68 10.98 6.49 -1.76
N LYS A 69 12.31 6.32 -1.81
CA LYS A 69 13.14 5.98 -0.65
C LYS A 69 13.00 6.93 0.55
N HIS A 70 12.58 8.17 0.30
CA HIS A 70 12.39 9.19 1.34
C HIS A 70 10.91 9.39 1.69
N LEU A 71 10.01 9.17 0.73
CA LEU A 71 8.59 9.43 0.90
C LEU A 71 7.85 8.27 1.57
N PHE A 72 8.18 7.04 1.22
CA PHE A 72 7.64 5.87 1.89
C PHE A 72 8.27 5.69 3.28
N GLN A 73 7.46 5.20 4.21
CA GLN A 73 7.82 4.94 5.60
C GLN A 73 7.11 3.66 6.06
N ALA A 74 7.62 3.03 7.12
CA ALA A 74 6.94 1.90 7.77
C ALA A 74 5.51 2.27 8.22
N SER A 75 5.29 3.54 8.62
CA SER A 75 3.99 4.07 8.96
C SER A 75 3.23 4.58 7.74
N CYS A 76 2.01 4.09 7.55
CA CYS A 76 1.16 4.49 6.42
C CYS A 76 0.60 5.90 6.54
N THR A 77 0.35 6.38 7.76
CA THR A 77 -0.05 7.77 7.98
C THR A 77 1.12 8.72 7.78
N ALA A 78 2.34 8.33 8.14
CA ALA A 78 3.56 9.10 7.85
C ALA A 78 3.87 9.12 6.35
N THR A 79 3.74 7.99 5.66
CA THR A 79 3.84 7.91 4.20
C THR A 79 2.90 8.92 3.53
N TYR A 80 1.62 8.94 3.90
CA TYR A 80 0.68 9.92 3.36
C TYR A 80 1.10 11.36 3.64
N ALA A 81 1.55 11.66 4.87
CA ALA A 81 2.01 13.01 5.23
C ALA A 81 3.22 13.44 4.37
N ASN A 82 4.20 12.56 4.16
CA ASN A 82 5.36 12.81 3.32
C ASN A 82 4.97 13.09 1.86
N PHE A 83 4.09 12.26 1.29
CA PHE A 83 3.59 12.49 -0.07
C PHE A 83 2.76 13.78 -0.17
N SER A 84 1.99 14.13 0.86
CA SER A 84 1.23 15.37 0.92
C SER A 84 2.11 16.61 1.00
N GLY A 85 3.28 16.52 1.63
CA GLY A 85 4.28 17.60 1.71
C GLY A 85 5.24 17.64 0.51
N SER A 86 5.16 16.68 -0.40
CA SER A 86 6.03 16.60 -1.57
C SER A 86 5.60 17.60 -2.65
N SER A 87 6.57 18.27 -3.27
CA SER A 87 6.33 19.03 -4.50
C SER A 87 6.26 18.16 -5.76
N LYS A 88 6.69 16.90 -5.67
CA LYS A 88 6.77 15.96 -6.81
C LYS A 88 5.50 15.14 -7.03
N PHE A 89 4.70 14.95 -5.99
CA PHE A 89 3.52 14.09 -6.02
C PHE A 89 2.30 14.85 -5.49
N LYS A 90 1.12 14.42 -5.91
CA LYS A 90 -0.15 14.98 -5.45
C LYS A 90 -0.87 13.96 -4.59
N VAL A 91 -1.58 14.46 -3.58
CA VAL A 91 -2.58 13.69 -2.83
C VAL A 91 -3.97 14.26 -3.09
N GLY A 92 -5.01 13.50 -2.80
CA GLY A 92 -6.37 14.00 -2.92
C GLY A 92 -7.43 13.06 -2.37
N LYS A 93 -8.68 13.38 -2.67
CA LYS A 93 -9.86 12.67 -2.16
C LYS A 93 -10.55 11.77 -3.19
N VAL A 94 -10.18 11.86 -4.47
CA VAL A 94 -10.87 11.13 -5.55
C VAL A 94 -10.17 9.81 -5.82
N PRO A 95 -10.86 8.66 -5.73
CA PRO A 95 -10.26 7.37 -6.05
C PRO A 95 -9.88 7.32 -7.54
N LYS A 96 -8.69 6.80 -7.82
CA LYS A 96 -8.20 6.57 -9.18
C LYS A 96 -7.48 5.23 -9.22
N VAL A 97 -7.68 4.47 -10.30
CA VAL A 97 -6.88 3.27 -10.58
C VAL A 97 -5.39 3.61 -10.47
N GLY A 98 -4.59 2.73 -9.85
CA GLY A 98 -3.16 2.91 -9.63
C GLY A 98 -2.78 3.88 -8.50
N ALA A 99 -3.75 4.58 -7.87
CA ALA A 99 -3.48 5.38 -6.69
C ALA A 99 -3.25 4.49 -5.46
N LEU A 100 -2.51 5.01 -4.47
CA LEU A 100 -2.44 4.37 -3.16
C LEU A 100 -3.55 4.95 -2.29
N ILE A 101 -4.42 4.09 -1.77
CA ILE A 101 -5.47 4.46 -0.83
C ILE A 101 -4.94 4.27 0.59
N VAL A 102 -5.06 5.30 1.44
CA VAL A 102 -4.51 5.30 2.79
C VAL A 102 -5.60 5.43 3.84
N TRP A 103 -5.52 4.61 4.88
CA TRP A 103 -6.41 4.67 6.05
C TRP A 103 -5.65 4.91 7.34
N ARG A 104 -6.36 5.46 8.33
CA ARG A 104 -5.95 5.58 9.72
C ARG A 104 -6.88 4.75 10.60
N LEU A 105 -6.33 4.01 11.56
CA LEU A 105 -7.13 3.29 12.55
C LEU A 105 -7.56 4.23 13.67
N GLY A 106 -8.86 4.47 13.80
CA GLY A 106 -9.42 5.39 14.79
C GLY A 106 -8.77 6.77 14.70
N GLN A 107 -8.33 7.28 15.86
CA GLN A 107 -7.57 8.53 15.99
C GLN A 107 -6.07 8.30 16.24
N GLY A 108 -5.59 7.05 16.13
CA GLY A 108 -4.21 6.70 16.42
C GLY A 108 -3.26 6.94 15.25
N TRP A 109 -1.98 6.59 15.45
CA TRP A 109 -0.93 6.68 14.42
C TRP A 109 -0.95 5.49 13.45
N LYS A 110 -1.53 4.36 13.85
CA LYS A 110 -1.63 3.14 13.03
C LYS A 110 -2.50 3.40 11.80
N GLY A 111 -2.15 2.77 10.70
CA GLY A 111 -2.87 2.92 9.44
C GLY A 111 -2.71 1.68 8.57
N HIS A 112 -3.37 1.73 7.43
CA HIS A 112 -3.27 0.71 6.39
C HIS A 112 -3.16 1.41 5.04
N ILE A 113 -2.63 0.70 4.05
CA ILE A 113 -2.51 1.21 2.69
C ILE A 113 -2.74 0.10 1.67
N GLY A 114 -3.31 0.46 0.53
CA GLY A 114 -3.57 -0.45 -0.57
C GLY A 114 -3.43 0.23 -1.92
N ILE A 115 -3.40 -0.56 -2.99
CA ILE A 115 -3.33 -0.07 -4.36
C ILE A 115 -4.72 -0.20 -4.98
N VAL A 116 -5.24 0.88 -5.54
CA VAL A 116 -6.56 0.88 -6.20
C VAL A 116 -6.46 0.12 -7.53
N GLU A 117 -7.12 -1.03 -7.61
CA GLU A 117 -7.24 -1.84 -8.83
C GLU A 117 -8.44 -1.38 -9.68
N GLU A 118 -9.56 -1.04 -9.04
CA GLU A 118 -10.81 -0.67 -9.72
C GLU A 118 -11.63 0.31 -8.86
N VAL A 119 -12.32 1.23 -9.52
CA VAL A 119 -13.22 2.21 -8.90
C VAL A 119 -14.63 1.97 -9.43
N GLY A 120 -15.55 1.63 -8.54
CA GLY A 120 -16.99 1.66 -8.81
C GLY A 120 -17.66 2.84 -8.12
N ASP A 121 -18.98 2.94 -8.21
CA ASP A 121 -19.73 4.12 -7.74
C ASP A 121 -19.55 4.40 -6.25
N ALA A 122 -19.73 3.37 -5.41
CA ALA A 122 -19.64 3.47 -3.95
C ALA A 122 -18.58 2.54 -3.35
N TRP A 123 -17.79 1.86 -4.20
CA TRP A 123 -16.83 0.85 -3.77
C TRP A 123 -15.53 0.95 -4.54
N ILE A 124 -14.46 0.49 -3.90
CA ILE A 124 -13.12 0.42 -4.47
C ILE A 124 -12.61 -1.00 -4.30
N LYS A 125 -12.05 -1.58 -5.36
CA LYS A 125 -11.29 -2.83 -5.27
C LYS A 125 -9.82 -2.49 -5.16
N THR A 126 -9.15 -3.11 -4.20
CA THR A 126 -7.76 -2.84 -3.84
C THR A 126 -6.95 -4.12 -3.84
N ILE A 127 -5.65 -4.00 -4.09
CA ILE A 127 -4.66 -5.03 -3.81
C ILE A 127 -3.83 -4.56 -2.61
N GLU A 128 -3.76 -5.38 -1.58
CA GLU A 128 -3.21 -5.02 -0.28
C GLU A 128 -2.29 -6.11 0.23
N GLY A 129 -1.12 -5.72 0.74
CA GLY A 129 -0.26 -6.58 1.54
C GLY A 129 -0.60 -6.48 3.02
N ASN A 130 -0.12 -7.42 3.82
CA ASN A 130 -0.40 -7.54 5.26
C ASN A 130 -1.90 -7.43 5.51
N THR A 131 -2.69 -8.14 4.70
CA THR A 131 -4.14 -8.26 4.85
C THR A 131 -4.51 -9.74 4.96
N ASN A 132 -5.79 -10.02 5.16
CA ASN A 132 -6.32 -11.38 5.07
C ASN A 132 -7.66 -11.34 4.35
N ASP A 133 -8.00 -12.42 3.66
CA ASP A 133 -9.32 -12.50 3.05
C ASP A 133 -10.43 -12.68 4.12
N GLN A 134 -10.10 -13.32 5.25
CA GLN A 134 -11.06 -13.78 6.27
C GLN A 134 -11.31 -12.83 7.48
N GLY A 135 -10.77 -11.60 7.50
CA GLY A 135 -11.11 -10.57 8.50
C GLY A 135 -10.37 -10.62 9.85
N GLY A 136 -9.20 -11.27 9.92
CA GLY A 136 -8.34 -11.28 11.10
C GLY A 136 -7.57 -9.96 11.35
N ARG A 137 -7.01 -9.80 12.55
CA ARG A 137 -6.24 -8.60 12.95
C ARG A 137 -4.81 -8.57 12.40
N GLU A 138 -4.22 -9.75 12.18
CA GLU A 138 -2.91 -9.94 11.57
C GLU A 138 -3.14 -10.30 10.10
N GLY A 139 -2.62 -9.51 9.18
CA GLY A 139 -2.75 -9.80 7.77
C GLY A 139 -1.60 -10.66 7.27
N ILE A 140 -1.88 -11.81 6.71
CA ILE A 140 -0.89 -12.82 6.36
C ILE A 140 -0.50 -12.84 4.89
N GLU A 141 -1.22 -12.10 4.03
CA GLU A 141 -1.09 -12.28 2.57
C GLU A 141 -1.26 -10.99 1.77
N VAL A 142 -0.92 -11.07 0.49
CA VAL A 142 -1.32 -10.12 -0.54
C VAL A 142 -2.65 -10.58 -1.14
N ALA A 143 -3.72 -9.84 -0.87
CA ALA A 143 -5.06 -10.20 -1.34
C ALA A 143 -5.81 -9.01 -1.95
N ARG A 144 -6.88 -9.33 -2.68
CA ARG A 144 -7.84 -8.34 -3.14
C ARG A 144 -8.85 -8.06 -2.06
N LYS A 145 -9.14 -6.78 -1.79
CA LYS A 145 -10.28 -6.38 -0.94
C LYS A 145 -11.25 -5.53 -1.74
N ARG A 146 -12.55 -5.71 -1.48
CA ARG A 146 -13.57 -4.75 -1.86
C ARG A 146 -13.89 -3.90 -0.64
N ARG A 147 -13.75 -2.59 -0.77
CA ARG A 147 -14.00 -1.63 0.32
C ARG A 147 -15.08 -0.65 -0.08
N MET A 148 -15.92 -0.27 0.87
CA MET A 148 -16.85 0.84 0.67
C MET A 148 -16.07 2.14 0.66
N TYR A 149 -16.39 3.01 -0.30
CA TYR A 149 -15.82 4.33 -0.41
C TYR A 149 -16.61 5.29 0.49
N ALA A 150 -16.23 5.34 1.77
CA ALA A 150 -16.87 6.19 2.76
C ALA A 150 -15.85 7.00 3.56
N TRP A 151 -16.17 8.26 3.81
CA TRP A 151 -15.40 9.16 4.68
C TRP A 151 -15.98 9.10 6.09
N THR A 152 -15.37 8.28 6.94
CA THR A 152 -15.81 8.05 8.32
C THR A 152 -14.75 8.49 9.32
N ASN A 153 -15.15 8.70 10.58
CA ASN A 153 -14.25 8.96 11.72
C ASN A 153 -14.55 8.01 12.90
N GLY A 154 -14.79 6.72 12.59
CA GLY A 154 -15.15 5.69 13.57
C GLY A 154 -13.94 5.02 14.24
N PRO A 155 -14.16 3.99 15.07
CA PRO A 155 -13.07 3.25 15.72
C PRO A 155 -12.24 2.37 14.76
N GLY A 156 -12.75 2.11 13.54
CA GLY A 156 -12.09 1.29 12.52
C GLY A 156 -11.12 2.04 11.60
N LEU A 157 -10.84 1.46 10.44
CA LEU A 157 -10.03 2.10 9.39
C LEU A 157 -10.84 3.22 8.71
N ASN A 158 -10.39 4.45 8.92
CA ASN A 158 -10.97 5.67 8.35
C ASN A 158 -10.13 6.15 7.18
N LEU A 159 -10.78 6.49 6.07
CA LEU A 159 -10.11 6.97 4.87
C LEU A 159 -9.39 8.31 5.14
N VAL A 160 -8.10 8.36 4.83
CA VAL A 160 -7.28 9.58 4.91
C VAL A 160 -7.24 10.26 3.54
N GLY A 161 -7.03 9.49 2.48
CA GLY A 161 -7.00 9.99 1.11
C GLY A 161 -6.26 9.06 0.16
N PHE A 162 -5.91 9.62 -0.99
CA PHE A 162 -5.25 8.93 -2.09
C PHE A 162 -3.93 9.61 -2.44
N ILE A 163 -2.89 8.81 -2.66
CA ILE A 163 -1.60 9.27 -3.20
C ILE A 163 -1.59 8.95 -4.70
N TYR A 164 -1.34 9.95 -5.54
CA TYR A 164 -1.25 9.79 -6.98
C TYR A 164 0.22 9.71 -7.41
N LEU A 165 0.65 8.53 -7.88
CA LEU A 165 2.03 8.28 -8.33
C LEU A 165 2.29 8.68 -9.79
N VAL A 166 1.21 8.88 -10.55
CA VAL A 166 1.17 9.32 -11.94
C VAL A 166 0.32 10.58 -12.09
#